data_AF-A0A920FU69-F1
#
_entry.id   AF-A0A920FU69-F1
#
_cell.length_a   1.000
_cell.length_b   1.000
_cell.length_c   1.000
_cell.angle_alpha   90.00
_cell.angle_beta   90.00
_cell.angle_gamma   90.00
#
_symmetry.space_group_name_H-M   'P 1'
#
loop_
_entity.id
_entity.type
_entity.pdbx_description
1 polymer ?
#
loop_
_entity_poly.entity_id
_entity_poly.type
_entity_poly.pdbx_seq_one_letter_code
_entity_poly.pdbx_strand_id
1 'polypeptide(L)'
;MMFTLKGVLMSDIQINDIARAENDTGSPESQIFFLTQKINLLTEHIKVHKKDFHSRRGLLMMVGKRNRLMAYLKKKNVGKYTEVADKLKLRKK
;
A
#
# COMPACT_ATOMS: atom_id res chain seq x y z
N MET A 1 -26.87 -18.80 1.60
CA MET A 1 -26.63 -17.52 0.91
C MET A 1 -25.97 -16.57 1.91
N MET A 2 -24.64 -16.63 2.02
CA MET A 2 -23.84 -15.85 2.98
C MET A 2 -22.67 -15.24 2.18
N PHE A 3 -22.91 -14.10 1.54
CA PHE A 3 -21.87 -13.32 0.86
C PHE A 3 -21.25 -12.36 1.87
N THR A 4 -20.32 -12.86 2.69
CA THR A 4 -19.39 -11.99 3.42
C THR A 4 -18.25 -11.59 2.49
N LEU A 5 -18.44 -10.51 1.74
CA LEU A 5 -17.34 -9.66 1.27
C LEU A 5 -17.41 -8.34 2.04
N LYS A 6 -17.35 -8.43 3.37
CA LYS A 6 -17.05 -7.26 4.21
C LYS A 6 -15.67 -6.79 3.78
N GLY A 7 -15.62 -5.59 3.19
CA GLY A 7 -14.37 -4.91 2.88
C GLY A 7 -13.45 -5.01 4.07
N VAL A 8 -12.29 -5.63 3.85
CA VAL A 8 -11.22 -5.66 4.83
C VAL A 8 -10.75 -4.22 4.97
N LEU A 9 -11.26 -3.52 5.98
CA LEU A 9 -10.65 -2.29 6.43
C LEU A 9 -9.26 -2.67 6.93
N MET A 10 -8.25 -2.21 6.21
CA MET A 10 -6.86 -2.18 6.64
C MET A 10 -6.70 -1.10 7.73
N SER A 11 -7.61 -1.08 8.71
CA SER A 11 -7.67 -0.11 9.81
C SER A 11 -6.74 -0.45 10.97
N ASP A 12 -6.18 -1.66 10.98
CA ASP A 12 -5.54 -2.21 12.17
C ASP A 12 -4.01 -2.30 12.06
N ILE A 13 -3.43 -2.01 10.89
CA ILE A 13 -1.96 -2.02 10.72
C ILE A 13 -1.43 -0.65 11.11
N GLN A 14 -0.66 -0.59 12.20
CA GLN A 14 -0.03 0.63 12.66
C GLN A 14 1.31 0.83 11.96
N ILE A 15 1.76 2.09 11.87
CA ILE A 15 3.09 2.39 11.30
C ILE A 15 4.20 1.65 12.06
N ASN A 16 4.05 1.48 13.38
CA ASN A 16 5.02 0.80 14.23
C ASN A 16 5.25 -0.67 13.85
N ASP A 17 4.28 -1.31 13.18
CA ASP A 17 4.42 -2.70 12.75
C ASP A 17 5.32 -2.85 11.52
N ILE A 18 5.58 -1.75 10.79
CA ILE A 18 6.30 -1.76 9.51
C ILE A 18 7.54 -0.85 9.53
N ALA A 19 7.49 0.23 10.30
CA ALA A 19 8.56 1.19 10.45
C ALA A 19 9.77 0.55 11.14
N ARG A 20 10.98 1.02 10.79
CA ARG A 20 12.21 0.52 11.41
C ARG A 20 12.46 1.12 12.78
N ALA A 21 11.86 2.28 13.05
CA ALA A 21 11.92 3.00 14.31
C ALA A 21 10.60 3.77 14.50
N GLU A 22 10.29 4.16 15.73
CA GLU A 22 8.99 4.76 16.10
C GLU A 22 8.63 6.04 15.34
N ASN A 23 9.63 6.80 14.87
CA ASN A 23 9.44 8.04 14.10
C ASN A 23 9.95 7.96 12.66
N ASP A 24 10.12 6.74 12.13
CA ASP A 24 10.64 6.55 10.79
C ASP A 24 9.57 6.81 9.73
N THR A 25 9.60 8.02 9.16
CA THR A 25 8.74 8.43 8.03
C THR A 25 9.44 8.28 6.67
N GLY A 26 10.77 8.08 6.68
CA GLY A 26 11.62 8.17 5.50
C GLY A 26 11.96 6.83 4.87
N SER A 27 11.87 5.72 5.62
CA SER A 27 12.22 4.42 5.08
C SER A 27 11.30 3.96 3.95
N PRO A 28 11.83 3.11 3.03
CA PRO A 28 11.00 2.49 2.01
C PRO A 28 9.77 1.78 2.58
N GLU A 29 9.92 1.10 3.71
CA GLU A 29 8.85 0.36 4.40
C GLU A 29 7.71 1.28 4.82
N SER A 30 8.01 2.35 5.56
CA SER A 30 7.01 3.34 5.98
C SER A 30 6.35 4.04 4.80
N GLN A 31 7.11 4.38 3.76
CA GLN A 31 6.56 4.99 2.55
C GLN A 31 5.59 4.05 1.80
N ILE A 32 5.90 2.74 1.74
CA ILE A 32 5.03 1.74 1.12
C ILE A 32 3.73 1.60 1.91
N PHE A 33 3.79 1.62 3.24
CA PHE A 33 2.61 1.63 4.11
C PHE A 33 1.70 2.82 3.80
N PHE A 34 2.22 4.05 3.85
CA PHE A 34 1.44 5.26 3.57
C PHE A 34 0.87 5.30 2.16
N LEU A 35 1.65 4.89 1.15
CA LEU A 35 1.17 4.81 -0.23
C LEU A 35 0.04 3.79 -0.36
N THR A 36 0.13 2.65 0.33
CA THR A 36 -0.92 1.63 0.29
C THR A 36 -2.21 2.14 0.90
N GLN A 37 -2.15 2.82 2.05
CA GLN A 37 -3.34 3.44 2.65
C GLN A 37 -3.98 4.49 1.74
N LYS A 38 -3.17 5.38 1.14
CA LYS A 38 -3.66 6.39 0.19
C LYS A 38 -4.29 5.77 -1.07
N ILE A 39 -3.68 4.72 -1.62
CA ILE A 39 -4.19 3.98 -2.78
C ILE A 39 -5.55 3.37 -2.46
N ASN A 40 -5.72 2.76 -1.29
CA ASN A 40 -7.00 2.17 -0.89
C ASN A 40 -8.11 3.22 -0.76
N LEU A 41 -7.83 4.33 -0.07
CA LEU A 41 -8.78 5.44 0.06
C LEU A 41 -9.19 6.01 -1.31
N LEU A 42 -8.21 6.26 -2.18
CA LEU A 42 -8.49 6.82 -3.52
C LEU A 42 -9.19 5.81 -4.44
N THR A 43 -8.97 4.51 -4.22
CA THR A 43 -9.68 3.45 -4.96
C THR A 43 -11.16 3.48 -4.63
N GLU A 44 -11.55 3.63 -3.36
CA GLU A 44 -12.97 3.78 -2.98
C GLU A 44 -13.57 5.08 -3.54
N HIS A 45 -12.83 6.19 -3.49
CA HIS A 45 -13.26 7.45 -4.11
C HIS A 45 -13.56 7.30 -5.62
N ILE A 46 -12.68 6.63 -6.37
CA ILE A 46 -12.84 6.45 -7.83
C ILE A 46 -14.00 5.49 -8.16
N LYS A 47 -14.34 4.54 -7.28
CA LYS A 47 -15.53 3.68 -7.48
C LYS A 47 -16.82 4.50 -7.52
N VAL A 48 -16.91 5.53 -6.68
CA VAL A 48 -18.04 6.47 -6.64
C VAL A 48 -17.93 7.45 -7.83
N HIS A 49 -16.76 8.06 -8.05
CA HIS A 49 -16.53 9.07 -9.07
C HIS A 49 -15.85 8.51 -10.33
N LYS A 50 -16.60 7.71 -11.10
CA LYS A 50 -16.04 6.98 -12.27
C LYS A 50 -15.44 7.87 -13.36
N LYS A 51 -15.94 9.10 -13.50
CA LYS A 51 -15.51 10.08 -14.53
C LYS A 51 -14.33 10.96 -14.10
N ASP A 52 -13.80 10.79 -12.88
CA ASP A 52 -12.60 11.52 -12.47
C ASP A 52 -11.32 10.84 -13.01
N PHE A 53 -10.87 11.33 -14.17
CA PHE A 53 -9.66 10.84 -14.83
C PHE A 53 -8.36 11.42 -14.24
N HIS A 54 -8.42 12.62 -13.64
CA HIS A 54 -7.26 13.28 -13.05
C HIS A 54 -6.82 12.56 -11.79
N SER A 55 -7.75 12.22 -10.90
CA SER A 55 -7.49 11.43 -9.71
C SER A 55 -7.02 10.02 -10.06
N ARG A 56 -7.59 9.41 -11.11
CA ARG A 56 -7.13 8.10 -11.61
C ARG A 56 -5.68 8.13 -12.08
N ARG A 57 -5.24 9.20 -12.75
CA ARG A 57 -3.83 9.39 -13.12
C ARG A 57 -2.95 9.47 -11.88
N GLY A 58 -3.36 10.24 -10.87
CA GLY A 58 -2.66 10.31 -9.58
C GLY A 58 -2.54 8.93 -8.89
N LEU A 59 -3.62 8.15 -8.91
CA LEU A 59 -3.63 6.76 -8.42
C LEU A 59 -2.56 5.91 -9.12
N LEU A 60 -2.50 5.95 -10.46
CA LEU A 60 -1.54 5.18 -11.24
C LEU A 60 -0.08 5.58 -10.91
N MET A 61 0.17 6.88 -10.73
CA MET A 61 1.49 7.36 -10.30
C MET A 61 1.88 6.83 -8.92
N MET A 62 0.94 6.82 -7.96
CA MET A 62 1.19 6.27 -6.61
C MET A 62 1.46 4.76 -6.64
N VAL A 63 0.70 4.00 -7.43
CA VAL A 63 0.94 2.57 -7.64
C VAL A 63 2.33 2.33 -8.24
N GLY A 64 2.71 3.13 -9.25
CA GLY A 64 4.05 3.06 -9.85
C GLY A 64 5.17 3.35 -8.85
N LYS A 65 5.02 4.39 -8.02
CA LYS A 65 6.00 4.73 -6.97
C LYS A 65 6.13 3.59 -5.95
N ARG A 66 5.02 3.02 -5.48
CA ARG A 66 5.02 1.86 -4.56
C ARG A 66 5.76 0.67 -5.17
N ASN A 67 5.50 0.36 -6.44
CA ASN A 67 6.16 -0.77 -7.12
C ASN A 67 7.68 -0.57 -7.23
N ARG A 68 8.14 0.67 -7.47
CA ARG A 68 9.57 1.00 -7.48
C ARG A 68 10.22 0.82 -6.10
N LEU A 69 9.55 1.24 -5.03
CA LEU A 69 10.03 1.05 -3.66
C LEU A 69 10.09 -0.44 -3.28
N MET A 70 9.09 -1.22 -3.67
CA MET A 70 9.08 -2.68 -3.45
C MET A 70 10.22 -3.36 -4.22
N ALA A 71 10.48 -2.95 -5.47
CA ALA A 71 11.61 -3.47 -6.25
C ALA A 71 12.96 -3.11 -5.62
N TYR A 72 13.10 -1.89 -5.09
CA TYR A 72 14.28 -1.47 -4.34
C TYR A 72 14.48 -2.31 -3.07
N LEU A 73 13.43 -2.53 -2.29
CA LEU A 73 13.49 -3.41 -1.11
C LEU A 73 13.88 -4.83 -1.49
N LYS A 74 13.27 -5.41 -2.54
CA LYS A 74 13.60 -6.76 -3.04
C LYS A 74 15.08 -6.87 -3.40
N LYS A 75 15.66 -5.85 -4.05
CA LYS A 75 17.09 -5.82 -4.42
C LYS A 75 18.00 -5.71 -3.18
N LYS A 76 17.59 -4.97 -2.16
CA LYS A 76 18.42 -4.69 -0.98
C LYS A 76 18.31 -5.76 0.10
N ASN A 77 17.10 -6.26 0.36
CA ASN A 77 16.80 -7.26 1.37
C ASN A 77 15.49 -8.00 1.03
N VAL A 78 15.63 -9.24 0.58
CA VAL A 78 14.50 -10.10 0.19
C VAL A 78 13.63 -10.49 1.39
N GLY A 79 14.21 -10.66 2.57
CA GLY A 79 13.47 -10.97 3.81
C GLY A 79 12.47 -9.85 4.15
N LYS A 80 12.94 -8.60 4.18
CA LYS A 80 12.09 -7.42 4.43
C LYS A 80 11.04 -7.23 3.35
N TYR A 81 11.38 -7.47 2.08
CA TYR A 81 10.39 -7.44 1.00
C TYR A 81 9.25 -8.43 1.26
N THR A 82 9.58 -9.64 1.70
CA THR A 82 8.60 -10.71 1.95
C THR A 82 7.72 -10.36 3.14
N GLU A 83 8.33 -9.90 4.24
CA GLU A 83 7.62 -9.43 5.42
C GLU A 83 6.64 -8.29 5.11
N VAL A 84 7.10 -7.25 4.41
CA VAL A 84 6.26 -6.10 4.03
C VAL A 84 5.15 -6.53 3.06
N ALA A 85 5.45 -7.40 2.10
CA ALA A 85 4.45 -7.91 1.17
C ALA A 85 3.36 -8.72 1.88
N ASP A 86 3.74 -9.56 2.85
CA ASP A 86 2.82 -10.39 3.61
C ASP A 86 1.98 -9.56 4.59
N LYS A 87 2.59 -8.63 5.32
CA LYS A 87 1.88 -7.70 6.23
C LYS A 87 0.84 -6.87 5.48
N LEU A 88 1.22 -6.30 4.34
CA LEU A 88 0.33 -5.45 3.54
C LEU A 88 -0.57 -6.22 2.56
N LYS A 89 -0.51 -7.56 2.58
CA LYS A 89 -1.23 -8.46 1.65
C LYS A 89 -1.10 -8.04 0.19
N LEU A 90 0.07 -7.54 -0.20
CA LEU A 90 0.33 -7.08 -1.56
C LEU A 90 0.66 -8.29 -2.44
N ARG A 91 0.12 -8.30 -3.67
CA ARG A 91 0.41 -9.38 -4.63
C ARG A 91 1.91 -9.44 -4.95
N LYS A 92 2.55 -10.54 -4.58
CA LYS A 92 3.95 -10.84 -4.94
C LYS A 92 4.07 -10.97 -6.46
N LYS A 93 5.06 -10.29 -7.05
CA LYS A 93 5.43 -10.38 -8.47
C LYS A 93 6.93 -10.58 -8.59
#